data_AF-A0A7C4R3I0-F1
#
_entry.id   AF-A0A7C4R3I0-F1
#
_cell.length_a   1.000
_cell.length_b   1.000
_cell.length_c   1.000
_cell.angle_alpha   90.00
_cell.angle_beta   90.00
_cell.angle_gamma   90.00
#
_symmetry.space_group_name_H-M   'P 1'
#
loop_
_entity.id
_entity.type
_entity.pdbx_description
1 polymer ?
#
loop_
_entity_poly.entity_id
_entity_poly.type
_entity_poly.pdbx_seq_one_letter_code
_entity_poly.pdbx_strand_id
1 'polypeptide(L)'
;MSLDLTPLEGAQRVLFEVPLVPLQGHRFQPTGFPSLGAATFQTSKGLCLLVESVQSMANRLELTCWDEAKQDVITELQGISHVRVERQGKFLTDTILEAHRLNSPYLLENKKDKKFFNGLKEALGVMEKGPIDRQKLAEVLLDYDVGSLLHGVFLAKSSLAGGRLRVARALSAFIEAEGVNIAASGGVKNDHVNPEGDTGLGFGNVPFARDEYTAERITLYANLDLAQIRGYGLVEEIERFLTLLALFKLRRLLDGSLRLRTACDLRVAVDSICAVAPADFLLPGQAELLSDLKPLIQKLENRMKIRTVSFEDELKSAKKKSGQDQGEESDETVEDDQE
;
A
#
# COMPACT_ATOMS: atom_id res chain seq x y z
N MET A 1 -28.24 -11.30 4.46
CA MET A 1 -28.80 -9.92 4.46
C MET A 1 -27.67 -9.01 4.03
N SER A 2 -27.95 -7.95 3.27
CA SER A 2 -26.90 -7.00 2.89
C SER A 2 -26.43 -6.23 4.12
N LEU A 3 -25.13 -5.96 4.21
CA LEU A 3 -24.53 -5.18 5.28
C LEU A 3 -25.11 -3.76 5.30
N ASP A 4 -25.57 -3.31 6.46
CA ASP A 4 -26.07 -1.96 6.64
C ASP A 4 -24.91 -0.95 6.63
N LEU A 5 -24.88 -0.08 5.61
CA LEU A 5 -23.94 1.03 5.49
C LEU A 5 -24.60 2.40 5.71
N THR A 6 -25.88 2.44 6.11
CA THR A 6 -26.59 3.69 6.39
C THR A 6 -25.89 4.58 7.42
N PRO A 7 -25.19 4.07 8.46
CA PRO A 7 -24.37 4.90 9.33
C PRO A 7 -23.29 5.73 8.61
N LEU A 8 -22.92 5.36 7.39
CA LEU A 8 -21.89 6.03 6.58
C LEU A 8 -22.46 7.06 5.59
N GLU A 9 -23.76 7.09 5.31
CA GLU A 9 -24.36 7.88 4.22
C GLU A 9 -24.04 9.39 4.31
N GLY A 10 -24.05 9.96 5.50
CA GLY A 10 -23.70 11.37 5.74
C GLY A 10 -22.24 11.63 6.11
N ALA A 11 -21.45 10.58 6.34
CA ALA A 11 -20.07 10.71 6.81
C ALA A 11 -19.13 11.07 5.65
N GLN A 12 -18.19 11.99 5.89
CA GLN A 12 -17.12 12.28 4.92
C GLN A 12 -15.98 11.27 5.01
N ARG A 13 -15.73 10.72 6.20
CA ARG A 13 -14.63 9.79 6.49
C ARG A 13 -15.06 8.71 7.47
N VAL A 14 -14.43 7.55 7.39
CA VAL A 14 -14.39 6.56 8.46
C VAL A 14 -12.98 6.53 9.04
N LEU A 15 -12.85 6.89 10.31
CA LEU A 15 -11.58 6.97 11.03
C LEU A 15 -11.54 5.86 12.07
N PHE A 16 -10.50 5.02 12.05
CA PHE A 16 -10.23 4.02 13.06
C PHE A 16 -8.95 4.36 13.82
N GLU A 17 -9.01 4.19 15.14
CA GLU A 17 -7.85 4.18 16.02
C GLU A 17 -7.82 2.81 16.70
N VAL A 18 -7.03 1.88 16.15
CA VAL A 18 -7.02 0.48 16.59
C VAL A 18 -5.85 0.26 17.55
N PRO A 19 -6.10 -0.01 18.84
CA PRO A 19 -5.04 -0.29 19.79
C PRO A 19 -4.33 -1.60 19.44
N LEU A 20 -3.00 -1.55 19.39
CA LEU A 20 -2.13 -2.69 19.14
C LEU A 20 -1.21 -2.94 20.34
N VAL A 21 -0.78 -4.18 20.51
CA VAL A 21 0.28 -4.57 21.46
C VAL A 21 1.24 -5.56 20.80
N PRO A 22 2.52 -5.62 21.25
CA PRO A 22 3.40 -6.72 20.85
C PRO A 22 2.73 -8.08 21.08
N LEU A 23 2.81 -8.96 20.09
CA LEU A 23 2.25 -10.31 20.17
C LEU A 23 2.88 -11.08 21.34
N GLN A 24 4.19 -10.88 21.56
CA GLN A 24 4.95 -11.50 22.65
C GLN A 24 5.91 -10.49 23.29
N GLY A 25 5.88 -10.41 24.62
CA GLY A 25 6.72 -9.50 25.39
C GLY A 25 6.26 -8.04 25.30
N HIS A 26 7.22 -7.12 25.41
CA HIS A 26 6.95 -5.67 25.46
C HIS A 26 7.74 -4.85 24.41
N ARG A 27 8.74 -5.48 23.78
CA ARG A 27 9.64 -4.81 22.85
C ARG A 27 9.19 -5.01 21.42
N PHE A 28 9.47 -4.02 20.59
CA PHE A 28 9.35 -4.12 19.14
C PHE A 28 10.46 -3.31 18.46
N GLN A 29 10.80 -3.68 17.24
CA GLN A 29 11.70 -2.93 16.39
C GLN A 29 10.86 -2.15 15.36
N PRO A 30 11.01 -0.83 15.20
CA PRO A 30 10.31 -0.06 14.18
C PRO A 30 11.05 -0.07 12.83
N THR A 31 10.55 0.68 11.85
CA THR A 31 11.23 0.80 10.55
C THR A 31 12.49 1.61 10.75
N GLY A 32 13.62 1.02 10.35
CA GLY A 32 14.91 1.70 10.32
C GLY A 32 15.18 2.23 8.93
N PHE A 33 15.47 3.53 8.82
CA PHE A 33 15.86 4.18 7.58
C PHE A 33 17.38 4.39 7.56
N PRO A 34 18.08 4.17 6.42
CA PRO A 34 19.55 4.20 6.37
C PRO A 34 20.22 5.47 6.93
N SER A 35 19.57 6.63 6.82
CA SER A 35 20.07 7.92 7.31
C SER A 35 19.38 8.46 8.56
N LEU A 36 18.21 7.93 8.92
CA LEU A 36 17.35 8.45 10.00
C LEU A 36 17.25 7.48 11.20
N GLY A 37 17.60 6.20 11.03
CA GLY A 37 17.35 5.19 12.05
C GLY A 37 15.84 4.99 12.25
N ALA A 38 15.41 4.80 13.50
CA ALA A 38 13.99 4.80 13.82
C ALA A 38 13.42 6.22 13.70
N ALA A 39 12.29 6.38 13.00
CA ALA A 39 11.66 7.68 12.80
C ALA A 39 10.93 8.15 14.07
N THR A 40 11.66 8.78 14.99
CA THR A 40 11.12 9.39 16.20
C THR A 40 10.73 10.85 15.98
N PHE A 41 9.70 11.31 16.69
CA PHE A 41 9.25 12.70 16.64
C PHE A 41 8.68 13.13 17.99
N GLN A 42 8.70 14.44 18.26
CA GLN A 42 8.24 15.00 19.53
C GLN A 42 6.82 15.53 19.42
N THR A 43 5.98 15.22 20.41
CA THR A 43 4.67 15.85 20.59
C THR A 43 4.62 16.60 21.92
N SER A 44 3.53 17.33 22.17
CA SER A 44 3.26 17.94 23.47
C SER A 44 3.10 16.91 24.61
N LYS A 45 2.86 15.64 24.28
CA LYS A 45 2.68 14.54 25.24
C LYS A 45 3.94 13.72 25.48
N GLY A 46 4.96 13.85 24.64
CA GLY A 46 6.21 13.11 24.78
C GLY A 46 6.81 12.66 23.44
N LEU A 47 7.80 11.78 23.54
CA LEU A 47 8.46 11.17 22.40
C LEU A 47 7.54 10.12 21.77
N CYS A 48 7.36 10.23 20.46
CA CYS A 48 6.60 9.32 19.63
C CYS A 48 7.50 8.71 18.56
N LEU A 49 6.98 7.68 17.89
CA LEU A 49 7.71 6.90 16.92
C LEU A 49 6.78 6.40 15.83
N LEU A 50 7.19 6.58 14.56
CA LEU A 50 6.50 5.99 13.42
C LEU A 50 6.93 4.52 13.29
N VAL A 51 6.03 3.61 13.65
CA VAL A 51 6.26 2.16 13.57
C VAL A 51 6.16 1.69 12.13
N GLU A 52 5.16 2.18 11.39
CA GLU A 52 4.92 1.85 9.99
C GLU A 52 4.32 3.05 9.24
N SER A 53 4.90 3.39 8.09
CA SER A 53 4.51 4.57 7.31
C SER A 53 3.26 4.34 6.46
N VAL A 54 2.66 5.44 5.97
CA VAL A 54 1.50 5.37 5.07
C VAL A 54 1.79 4.56 3.81
N GLN A 55 2.98 4.73 3.22
CA GLN A 55 3.39 3.98 2.03
C GLN A 55 3.49 2.47 2.31
N SER A 56 4.11 2.10 3.42
CA SER A 56 4.28 0.69 3.79
C SER A 56 2.93 0.04 4.12
N MET A 57 2.05 0.76 4.82
CA MET A 57 0.70 0.30 5.10
C MET A 57 -0.15 0.17 3.83
N ALA A 58 0.00 1.04 2.83
CA ALA A 58 -0.67 0.88 1.54
C ALA A 58 -0.29 -0.47 0.89
N ASN A 59 1.01 -0.80 0.86
CA ASN A 59 1.48 -2.09 0.35
C ASN A 59 0.90 -3.27 1.17
N ARG A 60 0.85 -3.15 2.51
CA ARG A 60 0.29 -4.20 3.37
C ARG A 60 -1.20 -4.43 3.14
N LEU A 61 -1.97 -3.34 2.97
CA LEU A 61 -3.40 -3.41 2.66
C LEU A 61 -3.63 -4.03 1.27
N GLU A 62 -2.79 -3.73 0.28
CA GLU A 62 -2.83 -4.40 -1.02
C GLU A 62 -2.56 -5.90 -0.92
N LEU A 63 -1.54 -6.30 -0.16
CA LEU A 63 -1.19 -7.70 0.03
C LEU A 63 -2.29 -8.53 0.72
N THR A 64 -3.26 -7.90 1.41
CA THR A 64 -4.43 -8.64 1.93
C THR A 64 -5.28 -9.24 0.82
N CYS A 65 -5.20 -8.72 -0.40
CA CYS A 65 -5.91 -9.20 -1.58
C CYS A 65 -5.07 -10.16 -2.44
N TRP A 66 -3.83 -10.47 -2.07
CA TRP A 66 -2.90 -11.27 -2.88
C TRP A 66 -2.63 -12.65 -2.28
N ASP A 67 -2.60 -13.67 -3.14
CA ASP A 67 -2.18 -15.04 -2.82
C ASP A 67 -0.80 -15.29 -3.44
N GLU A 68 0.24 -15.16 -2.63
CA GLU A 68 1.64 -15.29 -3.07
C GLU A 68 1.94 -16.66 -3.69
N ALA A 69 1.31 -17.73 -3.19
CA ALA A 69 1.54 -19.08 -3.69
C ALA A 69 0.93 -19.29 -5.08
N LYS A 70 -0.21 -18.64 -5.36
CA LYS A 70 -0.85 -18.67 -6.68
C LYS A 70 -0.33 -17.58 -7.62
N GLN A 71 0.38 -16.59 -7.08
CA GLN A 71 0.79 -15.38 -7.79
C GLN A 71 -0.44 -14.70 -8.43
N ASP A 72 -1.52 -14.58 -7.67
CA ASP A 72 -2.78 -14.03 -8.15
C ASP A 72 -3.61 -13.45 -7.01
N VAL A 73 -4.72 -12.79 -7.34
CA VAL A 73 -5.71 -12.32 -6.37
C VAL A 73 -6.27 -13.50 -5.56
N ILE A 74 -6.51 -13.28 -4.27
CA ILE A 74 -7.15 -14.27 -3.40
C ILE A 74 -8.48 -14.75 -3.99
N THR A 75 -8.84 -16.01 -3.75
CA THR A 75 -10.01 -16.66 -4.36
C THR A 75 -11.31 -15.89 -4.11
N GLU A 76 -11.45 -15.23 -2.96
CA GLU A 76 -12.64 -14.49 -2.57
C GLU A 76 -12.82 -13.16 -3.33
N LEU A 77 -11.77 -12.64 -3.95
CA LEU A 77 -11.77 -11.37 -4.70
C LEU A 77 -11.47 -11.56 -6.20
N GLN A 78 -11.47 -12.80 -6.69
CA GLN A 78 -11.33 -13.09 -8.12
C GLN A 78 -12.38 -12.32 -8.95
N GLY A 79 -11.91 -11.61 -9.98
CA GLY A 79 -12.74 -10.75 -10.83
C GLY A 79 -12.59 -9.24 -10.61
N ILE A 80 -11.83 -8.81 -9.60
CA ILE A 80 -11.41 -7.39 -9.51
C ILE A 80 -10.42 -7.07 -10.64
N SER A 81 -10.39 -5.82 -11.11
CA SER A 81 -9.45 -5.42 -12.15
C SER A 81 -8.06 -5.22 -11.58
N HIS A 82 -7.09 -5.76 -12.30
CA HIS A 82 -5.66 -5.59 -12.08
C HIS A 82 -4.93 -5.94 -13.37
N VAL A 83 -3.66 -5.54 -13.47
CA VAL A 83 -2.81 -5.84 -14.62
C VAL A 83 -1.66 -6.73 -14.18
N ARG A 84 -1.73 -7.98 -14.61
CA ARG A 84 -0.67 -8.97 -14.50
C ARG A 84 0.42 -8.67 -15.52
N VAL A 85 1.67 -8.70 -15.10
CA VAL A 85 2.83 -8.59 -15.99
C VAL A 85 3.56 -9.91 -16.02
N GLU A 86 3.81 -10.41 -17.22
CA GLU A 86 4.57 -11.63 -17.47
C GLU A 86 5.85 -11.34 -18.23
N ARG A 87 6.88 -12.12 -17.97
CA ARG A 87 8.16 -12.07 -18.69
C ARG A 87 8.60 -13.49 -18.98
N GLN A 88 8.93 -13.76 -20.24
CA GLN A 88 9.32 -15.09 -20.72
C GLN A 88 8.28 -16.16 -20.37
N GLY A 89 6.99 -15.80 -20.46
CA GLY A 89 5.86 -16.68 -20.14
C GLY A 89 5.71 -17.05 -18.67
N LYS A 90 6.34 -16.30 -17.75
CA LYS A 90 6.22 -16.47 -16.29
C LYS A 90 5.76 -15.17 -15.65
N PHE A 91 5.12 -15.28 -14.49
CA PHE A 91 4.79 -14.12 -13.65
C PHE A 91 6.04 -13.28 -13.38
N LEU A 92 5.92 -11.97 -13.57
CA LEU A 92 6.94 -10.99 -13.20
C LEU A 92 6.45 -10.14 -12.02
N THR A 93 5.30 -9.49 -12.17
CA THR A 93 4.70 -8.61 -11.16
C THR A 93 3.21 -8.36 -11.47
N ASP A 94 2.53 -7.60 -10.62
CA ASP A 94 1.14 -7.20 -10.77
C ASP A 94 0.93 -5.77 -10.24
N THR A 95 -0.03 -5.01 -10.79
CA THR A 95 -0.44 -3.70 -10.24
C THR A 95 -0.80 -3.70 -8.75
N ILE A 96 -1.19 -4.83 -8.18
CA ILE A 96 -1.40 -5.01 -6.74
C ILE A 96 -0.06 -5.00 -5.97
N LEU A 97 1.01 -5.52 -6.57
CA LEU A 97 2.36 -5.58 -5.99
C LEU A 97 3.20 -4.34 -6.29
N GLU A 98 2.88 -3.62 -7.37
CA GLU A 98 3.61 -2.44 -7.81
C GLU A 98 3.26 -1.22 -6.96
N ALA A 99 4.26 -0.63 -6.29
CA ALA A 99 4.10 0.58 -5.48
C ALA A 99 3.54 1.79 -6.28
N HIS A 100 3.78 1.80 -7.59
CA HIS A 100 3.31 2.83 -8.52
C HIS A 100 2.06 2.43 -9.31
N ARG A 101 1.46 1.26 -9.02
CA ARG A 101 0.22 0.82 -9.68
C ARG A 101 0.35 0.83 -11.20
N LEU A 102 -0.63 1.40 -11.90
CA LEU A 102 -0.61 1.60 -13.35
C LEU A 102 0.56 2.46 -13.85
N ASN A 103 1.19 3.28 -12.98
CA ASN A 103 2.40 4.04 -13.33
C ASN A 103 3.68 3.20 -13.28
N SER A 104 3.56 1.87 -13.07
CA SER A 104 4.71 0.96 -13.10
C SER A 104 5.50 1.07 -14.42
N PRO A 105 6.84 1.12 -14.36
CA PRO A 105 7.68 1.13 -15.56
C PRO A 105 7.51 -0.16 -16.38
N TYR A 106 7.12 -1.28 -15.76
CA TYR A 106 6.83 -2.53 -16.46
C TYR A 106 5.58 -2.46 -17.35
N LEU A 107 4.73 -1.45 -17.15
CA LEU A 107 3.54 -1.17 -17.95
C LEU A 107 3.74 0.00 -18.91
N LEU A 108 4.28 1.12 -18.41
CA LEU A 108 4.34 2.38 -19.18
C LEU A 108 5.63 2.58 -19.97
N GLU A 109 6.71 1.86 -19.63
CA GLU A 109 8.01 1.96 -20.30
C GLU A 109 8.38 0.70 -21.10
N ASN A 110 7.40 -0.16 -21.40
CA ASN A 110 7.60 -1.34 -22.23
C ASN A 110 7.89 -0.95 -23.70
N LYS A 111 9.15 -1.04 -24.10
CA LYS A 111 9.62 -0.60 -25.42
C LYS A 111 9.28 -1.61 -26.51
N LYS A 112 9.28 -2.91 -26.16
CA LYS A 112 8.98 -4.00 -27.10
C LYS A 112 7.48 -4.18 -27.35
N ASP A 113 6.61 -3.90 -26.38
CA ASP A 113 5.15 -3.92 -26.57
C ASP A 113 4.48 -2.69 -25.94
N LYS A 114 4.00 -1.79 -26.81
CA LYS A 114 3.30 -0.56 -26.41
C LYS A 114 1.78 -0.68 -26.43
N LYS A 115 1.20 -1.85 -26.69
CA LYS A 115 -0.27 -2.02 -26.80
C LYS A 115 -0.99 -1.58 -25.53
N PHE A 116 -0.48 -1.99 -24.37
CA PHE A 116 -1.05 -1.59 -23.09
C PHE A 116 -1.04 -0.08 -22.92
N PHE A 117 0.13 0.54 -23.09
CA PHE A 117 0.30 1.99 -22.99
C PHE A 117 -0.60 2.75 -23.95
N ASN A 118 -0.66 2.33 -25.22
CA ASN A 118 -1.50 2.97 -26.24
C ASN A 118 -2.99 2.81 -25.92
N GLY A 119 -3.43 1.64 -25.46
CA GLY A 119 -4.81 1.40 -25.08
C GLY A 119 -5.22 2.21 -23.84
N LEU A 120 -4.35 2.30 -22.83
CA LEU A 120 -4.58 3.16 -21.67
C LEU A 120 -4.65 4.64 -22.11
N LYS A 121 -3.73 5.08 -22.98
CA LYS A 121 -3.73 6.44 -23.53
C LYS A 121 -5.02 6.74 -24.30
N GLU A 122 -5.51 5.82 -25.12
CA GLU A 122 -6.75 5.97 -25.87
C GLU A 122 -7.96 6.06 -24.93
N ALA A 123 -8.04 5.20 -23.92
CA ALA A 123 -9.11 5.23 -22.91
C ALA A 123 -9.16 6.55 -22.13
N LEU A 124 -8.00 7.16 -21.88
CA LEU A 124 -7.83 8.46 -21.23
C LEU A 124 -7.94 9.65 -22.20
N GLY A 125 -7.96 9.40 -23.52
CA GLY A 125 -7.68 10.37 -24.60
C GLY A 125 -8.58 11.61 -24.66
N VAL A 126 -9.63 11.64 -23.85
CA VAL A 126 -10.53 12.79 -23.67
C VAL A 126 -9.85 13.93 -22.86
N MET A 127 -8.67 13.71 -22.28
CA MET A 127 -8.06 14.63 -21.28
C MET A 127 -6.77 15.34 -21.73
N GLU A 128 -6.39 15.27 -23.01
CA GLU A 128 -5.13 15.89 -23.48
C GLU A 128 -5.14 17.44 -23.39
N LYS A 129 -6.32 18.07 -23.50
CA LYS A 129 -6.50 19.52 -23.40
C LYS A 129 -7.63 19.85 -22.43
N GLY A 130 -7.46 20.93 -21.65
CA GLY A 130 -8.47 21.39 -20.70
C GLY A 130 -8.40 20.70 -19.33
N PRO A 131 -9.43 20.87 -18.50
CA PRO A 131 -9.50 20.25 -17.18
C PRO A 131 -9.58 18.72 -17.30
N ILE A 132 -9.05 18.03 -16.29
CA ILE A 132 -9.15 16.56 -16.20
C ILE A 132 -10.60 16.18 -15.90
N ASP A 133 -11.18 15.33 -16.74
CA ASP A 133 -12.45 14.66 -16.45
C ASP A 133 -12.21 13.59 -15.38
N ARG A 134 -12.53 13.93 -14.12
CA ARG A 134 -12.29 13.07 -12.96
C ARG A 134 -13.16 11.81 -12.99
N GLN A 135 -14.39 11.91 -13.48
CA GLN A 135 -15.29 10.77 -13.57
C GLN A 135 -14.78 9.77 -14.61
N LYS A 136 -14.39 10.28 -15.80
CA LYS A 136 -13.80 9.43 -16.83
C LYS A 136 -12.49 8.80 -16.38
N LEU A 137 -11.64 9.52 -15.65
CA LEU A 137 -10.43 8.96 -15.06
C LEU A 137 -10.79 7.80 -14.11
N ALA A 138 -11.76 8.01 -13.22
CA ALA A 138 -12.19 6.98 -12.28
C ALA A 138 -12.78 5.74 -12.97
N GLU A 139 -13.55 5.91 -14.06
CA GLU A 139 -14.05 4.80 -14.88
C GLU A 139 -12.91 3.98 -15.51
N VAL A 140 -11.89 4.65 -16.05
CA VAL A 140 -10.73 3.99 -16.64
C VAL A 140 -9.93 3.24 -15.58
N LEU A 141 -9.73 3.85 -14.40
CA LEU A 141 -9.05 3.18 -13.29
C LEU A 141 -9.84 1.97 -12.80
N LEU A 142 -11.18 2.06 -12.66
CA LEU A 142 -12.01 0.92 -12.33
C LEU A 142 -11.83 -0.24 -13.32
N ASP A 143 -11.73 0.06 -14.61
CA ASP A 143 -11.58 -0.96 -15.65
C ASP A 143 -10.18 -1.59 -15.66
N TYR A 144 -9.12 -0.82 -15.40
CA TYR A 144 -7.73 -1.24 -15.51
C TYR A 144 -7.11 -1.77 -14.21
N ASP A 145 -7.35 -1.10 -13.09
CA ASP A 145 -6.82 -1.42 -11.76
C ASP A 145 -7.69 -0.72 -10.70
N VAL A 146 -8.68 -1.42 -10.18
CA VAL A 146 -9.61 -0.86 -9.19
C VAL A 146 -8.91 -0.43 -7.91
N GLY A 147 -7.77 -1.04 -7.62
CA GLY A 147 -6.96 -0.64 -6.49
C GLY A 147 -6.50 0.82 -6.59
N SER A 148 -6.22 1.34 -7.78
CA SER A 148 -5.83 2.74 -7.98
C SER A 148 -6.86 3.74 -7.42
N LEU A 149 -8.14 3.35 -7.32
CA LEU A 149 -9.20 4.16 -6.70
C LEU A 149 -9.17 4.16 -5.17
N LEU A 150 -8.49 3.20 -4.53
CA LEU A 150 -8.35 3.13 -3.07
C LEU A 150 -6.99 3.64 -2.60
N HIS A 151 -5.90 3.20 -3.23
CA HIS A 151 -4.53 3.51 -2.79
C HIS A 151 -3.85 4.60 -3.60
N GLY A 152 -4.62 5.26 -4.47
CA GLY A 152 -4.15 6.34 -5.33
C GLY A 152 -3.29 5.86 -6.49
N VAL A 153 -3.09 6.77 -7.45
CA VAL A 153 -2.19 6.59 -8.58
C VAL A 153 -1.79 7.96 -9.10
N PHE A 154 -0.55 8.08 -9.55
CA PHE A 154 -0.07 9.27 -10.26
C PHE A 154 0.57 8.85 -11.60
N LEU A 155 -0.12 9.12 -12.70
CA LEU A 155 0.38 8.86 -14.05
C LEU A 155 1.13 10.11 -14.55
N ALA A 156 2.38 10.26 -14.10
CA ALA A 156 3.21 11.45 -14.34
C ALA A 156 3.78 11.56 -15.77
N LYS A 157 3.46 10.61 -16.66
CA LYS A 157 4.00 10.60 -18.02
C LYS A 157 3.42 11.75 -18.85
N SER A 158 4.27 12.58 -19.43
CA SER A 158 3.86 13.75 -20.22
C SER A 158 2.91 13.42 -21.39
N SER A 159 3.03 12.22 -21.96
CA SER A 159 2.15 11.72 -23.01
C SER A 159 0.75 11.29 -22.53
N LEU A 160 0.49 11.32 -21.21
CA LEU A 160 -0.81 11.08 -20.58
C LEU A 160 -1.31 12.39 -19.96
N ALA A 161 -2.01 13.21 -20.76
CA ALA A 161 -2.55 14.50 -20.35
C ALA A 161 -1.52 15.48 -19.73
N GLY A 162 -0.25 15.43 -20.17
CA GLY A 162 0.82 16.28 -19.65
C GLY A 162 1.33 15.86 -18.27
N GLY A 163 1.10 14.60 -17.86
CA GLY A 163 1.55 14.09 -16.56
C GLY A 163 0.74 14.62 -15.37
N ARG A 164 -0.53 14.98 -15.59
CA ARG A 164 -1.41 15.62 -14.58
C ARG A 164 -2.45 14.66 -13.98
N LEU A 165 -2.48 13.40 -14.41
CA LEU A 165 -3.50 12.44 -13.99
C LEU A 165 -3.12 11.86 -12.63
N ARG A 166 -3.83 12.30 -11.59
CA ARG A 166 -3.62 11.83 -10.22
C ARG A 166 -4.94 11.56 -9.51
N VAL A 167 -4.96 10.50 -8.72
CA VAL A 167 -6.00 10.17 -7.75
C VAL A 167 -5.32 9.98 -6.41
N ALA A 168 -5.78 10.71 -5.38
CA ALA A 168 -5.26 10.59 -4.03
C ALA A 168 -5.70 9.26 -3.39
N ARG A 169 -5.17 8.91 -2.22
CA ARG A 169 -5.63 7.71 -1.50
C ARG A 169 -6.99 7.94 -0.89
N ALA A 170 -7.96 7.09 -1.21
CA ALA A 170 -9.21 7.03 -0.46
C ALA A 170 -9.07 6.15 0.80
N LEU A 171 -8.12 5.21 0.84
CA LEU A 171 -7.78 4.44 2.03
C LEU A 171 -6.31 4.67 2.39
N SER A 172 -6.07 5.20 3.59
CA SER A 172 -4.74 5.35 4.16
C SER A 172 -4.69 4.78 5.58
N ALA A 173 -3.52 4.31 5.99
CA ALA A 173 -3.29 3.86 7.36
C ALA A 173 -1.82 4.05 7.73
N PHE A 174 -1.52 4.13 9.02
CA PHE A 174 -0.16 4.17 9.56
C PHE A 174 -0.18 3.63 10.99
N ILE A 175 1.00 3.29 11.52
CA ILE A 175 1.13 2.80 12.89
C ILE A 175 2.11 3.70 13.63
N GLU A 176 1.68 4.22 14.76
CA GLU A 176 2.49 5.05 15.64
C GLU A 176 2.56 4.45 17.04
N ALA A 177 3.65 4.75 17.73
CA ALA A 177 3.88 4.44 19.12
C ALA A 177 4.12 5.73 19.91
N GLU A 178 3.51 5.82 21.09
CA GLU A 178 3.59 6.97 21.99
C GLU A 178 4.24 6.55 23.32
N GLY A 179 4.94 7.49 23.96
CA GLY A 179 5.65 7.23 25.22
C GLY A 179 6.78 6.22 25.02
N VAL A 180 7.54 6.37 23.92
CA VAL A 180 8.53 5.37 23.54
C VAL A 180 9.81 5.47 24.37
N ASN A 181 10.36 4.30 24.73
CA ASN A 181 11.65 4.18 25.39
C ASN A 181 12.54 3.19 24.64
N ILE A 182 13.83 3.52 24.49
CA ILE A 182 14.82 2.62 23.91
C ILE A 182 15.00 1.43 24.85
N ALA A 183 14.77 0.24 24.33
CA ALA A 183 15.09 -1.02 24.95
C ALA A 183 16.31 -1.61 24.25
N ALA A 184 17.49 -1.12 24.64
CA ALA A 184 18.75 -1.54 24.05
C ALA A 184 18.88 -3.07 24.07
N SER A 185 19.18 -3.64 22.92
CA SER A 185 19.41 -5.07 22.74
C SER A 185 20.64 -5.29 21.88
N GLY A 186 20.95 -6.54 21.60
CA GLY A 186 22.08 -6.91 20.77
C GLY A 186 22.10 -8.39 20.50
N GLY A 187 23.09 -8.80 19.73
CA GLY A 187 23.34 -10.19 19.45
C GLY A 187 24.76 -10.39 18.95
N VAL A 188 25.06 -11.62 18.57
CA VAL A 188 26.33 -11.96 17.94
C VAL A 188 26.01 -12.73 16.67
N LYS A 189 26.51 -12.25 15.53
CA LYS A 189 26.60 -13.09 14.35
C LYS A 189 27.74 -14.07 14.61
N ASN A 190 27.42 -15.35 14.76
CA ASN A 190 28.44 -16.37 15.00
C ASN A 190 28.87 -17.02 13.68
N ASP A 191 30.18 -17.07 13.46
CA ASP A 191 30.82 -17.90 12.45
C ASP A 191 31.36 -19.17 13.12
N HIS A 192 30.58 -20.25 13.03
CA HIS A 192 30.96 -21.53 13.61
C HIS A 192 32.10 -22.24 12.86
N VAL A 193 32.44 -21.79 11.64
CA VAL A 193 33.47 -22.39 10.80
C VAL A 193 34.80 -21.69 11.00
N ASN A 194 34.79 -20.35 11.08
CA ASN A 194 35.96 -19.53 11.32
C ASN A 194 35.68 -18.42 12.35
N PRO A 195 35.58 -18.74 13.65
CA PRO A 195 35.25 -17.78 14.70
C PRO A 195 36.20 -16.57 14.80
N GLU A 196 37.48 -16.76 14.42
CA GLU A 196 38.54 -15.74 14.45
C GLU A 196 38.80 -15.12 13.06
N GLY A 197 37.91 -15.35 12.09
CA GLY A 197 38.05 -14.85 10.74
C GLY A 197 37.91 -13.33 10.61
N ASP A 198 38.36 -12.80 9.48
CA ASP A 198 38.29 -11.36 9.19
C ASP A 198 36.83 -10.88 9.05
N THR A 199 36.40 -10.11 10.06
CA THR A 199 35.05 -9.54 10.15
C THR A 199 34.71 -8.54 9.06
N GLY A 200 35.71 -7.85 8.49
CA GLY A 200 35.52 -6.91 7.38
C GLY A 200 35.13 -7.60 6.07
N LEU A 201 35.49 -8.88 5.93
CA LEU A 201 35.11 -9.74 4.81
C LEU A 201 33.86 -10.60 5.12
N GLY A 202 33.30 -10.47 6.31
CA GLY A 202 32.12 -11.20 6.76
C GLY A 202 32.39 -12.55 7.42
N PHE A 203 33.63 -12.87 7.77
CA PHE A 203 33.95 -14.02 8.63
C PHE A 203 33.93 -13.64 10.11
N GLY A 204 34.15 -14.60 10.99
CA GLY A 204 34.32 -14.33 12.42
C GLY A 204 33.03 -13.99 13.17
N ASN A 205 33.15 -14.00 14.49
CA ASN A 205 32.04 -13.62 15.37
C ASN A 205 31.95 -12.09 15.47
N VAL A 206 30.80 -11.52 15.17
CA VAL A 206 30.57 -10.07 15.21
C VAL A 206 29.44 -9.74 16.18
N PRO A 207 29.75 -9.22 17.38
CA PRO A 207 28.75 -8.60 18.25
C PRO A 207 28.14 -7.37 17.57
N PHE A 208 26.82 -7.21 17.72
CA PHE A 208 26.12 -6.02 17.24
C PHE A 208 25.15 -5.54 18.31
N ALA A 209 25.04 -4.21 18.43
CA ALA A 209 23.98 -3.56 19.19
C ALA A 209 22.77 -3.33 18.28
N ARG A 210 21.59 -3.28 18.89
CA ARG A 210 20.34 -2.95 18.21
C ARG A 210 19.44 -2.18 19.16
N ASP A 211 18.87 -1.10 18.68
CA ASP A 211 17.80 -0.42 19.40
C ASP A 211 16.46 -1.10 19.07
N GLU A 212 15.85 -1.66 20.09
CA GLU A 212 14.43 -1.97 20.12
C GLU A 212 13.72 -0.92 20.98
N TYR A 213 12.39 -0.94 20.98
CA TYR A 213 11.57 0.06 21.64
C TYR A 213 10.49 -0.61 22.47
N THR A 214 10.15 0.02 23.58
CA THR A 214 8.89 -0.19 24.31
C THR A 214 8.04 1.06 24.14
N ALA A 215 6.72 0.94 24.30
CA ALA A 215 5.79 2.06 24.17
C ALA A 215 4.67 1.93 25.20
N GLU A 216 4.13 3.05 25.64
CA GLU A 216 2.92 3.09 26.46
C GLU A 216 1.69 2.73 25.62
N ARG A 217 1.66 3.19 24.38
CA ARG A 217 0.58 2.91 23.42
C ARG A 217 1.16 2.68 22.02
N ILE A 218 0.59 1.71 21.31
CA ILE A 218 0.79 1.51 19.87
C ILE A 218 -0.59 1.55 19.23
N THR A 219 -0.78 2.38 18.20
CA THR A 219 -2.07 2.57 17.55
C THR A 219 -1.90 2.46 16.05
N LEU A 220 -2.76 1.67 15.40
CA LEU A 220 -2.97 1.75 13.96
C LEU A 220 -4.07 2.77 13.70
N TYR A 221 -3.72 3.82 12.98
CA TYR A 221 -4.66 4.82 12.49
C TYR A 221 -5.06 4.44 11.06
N ALA A 222 -6.35 4.45 10.74
CA ALA A 222 -6.84 4.27 9.38
C ALA A 222 -7.89 5.31 9.03
N ASN A 223 -7.83 5.83 7.80
CA ASN A 223 -8.77 6.78 7.25
C ASN A 223 -9.31 6.26 5.91
N LEU A 224 -10.62 6.10 5.84
CA LEU A 224 -11.37 5.86 4.61
C LEU A 224 -12.14 7.12 4.22
N ASP A 225 -11.72 7.79 3.14
CA ASP A 225 -12.34 9.02 2.63
C ASP A 225 -13.55 8.69 1.72
N LEU A 226 -14.74 8.68 2.35
CA LEU A 226 -16.01 8.43 1.67
C LEU A 226 -16.41 9.58 0.75
N ALA A 227 -16.03 10.82 1.08
CA ALA A 227 -16.27 11.98 0.24
C ALA A 227 -15.51 11.87 -1.08
N GLN A 228 -14.27 11.36 -1.05
CA GLN A 228 -13.52 11.08 -2.27
C GLN A 228 -14.14 9.94 -3.10
N ILE A 229 -14.57 8.84 -2.46
CA ILE A 229 -15.23 7.72 -3.16
C ILE A 229 -16.48 8.22 -3.91
N ARG A 230 -17.34 9.01 -3.26
CA ARG A 230 -18.50 9.65 -3.88
C ARG A 230 -18.10 10.68 -4.95
N GLY A 231 -17.02 11.41 -4.69
CA GLY A 231 -16.46 12.43 -5.58
C GLY A 231 -15.93 11.88 -6.90
N TYR A 232 -15.74 10.56 -7.03
CA TYR A 232 -15.48 9.93 -8.31
C TYR A 232 -16.65 10.01 -9.29
N GLY A 233 -17.88 10.22 -8.80
CA GLY A 233 -19.08 10.29 -9.64
C GLY A 233 -19.42 8.96 -10.31
N LEU A 234 -19.00 7.84 -9.72
CA LEU A 234 -19.35 6.51 -10.20
C LEU A 234 -20.76 6.15 -9.72
N VAL A 235 -21.39 5.14 -10.32
CA VAL A 235 -22.72 4.71 -9.84
C VAL A 235 -22.62 4.13 -8.43
N GLU A 236 -23.72 4.22 -7.67
CA GLU A 236 -23.82 3.81 -6.27
C GLU A 236 -23.28 2.40 -6.00
N GLU A 237 -23.48 1.46 -6.93
CA GLU A 237 -22.97 0.09 -6.75
C GLU A 237 -21.44 0.01 -6.75
N ILE A 238 -20.75 0.89 -7.49
CA ILE A 238 -19.28 0.96 -7.44
C ILE A 238 -18.84 1.64 -6.15
N GLU A 239 -19.51 2.71 -5.72
CA GLU A 239 -19.20 3.40 -4.46
C GLU A 239 -19.32 2.43 -3.27
N ARG A 240 -20.40 1.64 -3.25
CA ARG A 240 -20.60 0.57 -2.27
C ARG A 240 -19.50 -0.48 -2.35
N PHE A 241 -19.15 -0.94 -3.56
CA PHE A 241 -18.07 -1.90 -3.76
C PHE A 241 -16.73 -1.39 -3.24
N LEU A 242 -16.34 -0.15 -3.56
CA LEU A 242 -15.09 0.47 -3.10
C LEU A 242 -15.05 0.61 -1.58
N THR A 243 -16.17 1.02 -0.97
CA THR A 243 -16.31 1.13 0.48
C THR A 243 -16.12 -0.24 1.15
N LEU A 244 -16.82 -1.26 0.67
CA LEU A 244 -16.71 -2.62 1.21
C LEU A 244 -15.32 -3.22 1.00
N LEU A 245 -14.67 -2.96 -0.16
CA LEU A 245 -13.33 -3.46 -0.46
C LEU A 245 -12.29 -2.81 0.47
N ALA A 246 -12.43 -1.51 0.75
CA ALA A 246 -11.57 -0.81 1.68
C ALA A 246 -11.71 -1.35 3.11
N LEU A 247 -12.96 -1.53 3.59
CA LEU A 247 -13.23 -2.14 4.89
C LEU A 247 -12.72 -3.58 4.96
N PHE A 248 -12.86 -4.36 3.90
CA PHE A 248 -12.34 -5.73 3.81
C PHE A 248 -10.82 -5.77 3.91
N LYS A 249 -10.11 -4.90 3.18
CA LYS A 249 -8.65 -4.80 3.25
C LYS A 249 -8.18 -4.49 4.67
N LEU A 250 -8.81 -3.51 5.32
CA LEU A 250 -8.50 -3.17 6.71
C LEU A 250 -8.83 -4.33 7.67
N ARG A 251 -10.01 -4.93 7.54
CA ARG A 251 -10.44 -6.04 8.40
C ARG A 251 -9.50 -7.24 8.27
N ARG A 252 -9.18 -7.64 7.05
CA ARG A 252 -8.29 -8.79 6.78
C ARG A 252 -6.86 -8.53 7.24
N LEU A 253 -6.38 -7.29 7.20
CA LEU A 253 -5.10 -6.91 7.79
C LEU A 253 -5.11 -7.12 9.31
N LEU A 254 -6.16 -6.65 9.98
CA LEU A 254 -6.30 -6.70 11.43
C LEU A 254 -6.58 -8.10 11.98
N ASP A 255 -7.27 -8.95 11.22
CA ASP A 255 -7.47 -10.38 11.51
C ASP A 255 -6.20 -11.22 11.22
N GLY A 256 -5.26 -10.66 10.46
CA GLY A 256 -4.01 -11.31 10.07
C GLY A 256 -2.92 -11.24 11.13
N SER A 257 -1.71 -11.69 10.78
CA SER A 257 -0.62 -11.85 11.74
C SER A 257 0.11 -10.55 12.13
N LEU A 258 -0.28 -9.37 11.60
CA LEU A 258 0.37 -8.05 11.80
C LEU A 258 1.90 -8.09 12.00
N ARG A 259 2.57 -9.02 11.32
CA ARG A 259 4.00 -9.26 11.44
C ARG A 259 4.68 -8.31 10.49
N LEU A 260 5.09 -7.17 11.04
CA LEU A 260 5.66 -6.09 10.25
C LEU A 260 7.11 -6.41 9.87
N ARG A 261 7.86 -6.96 10.82
CA ARG A 261 9.23 -7.45 10.60
C ARG A 261 9.58 -8.52 11.63
N THR A 262 10.77 -9.10 11.56
CA THR A 262 11.19 -10.19 12.47
C THR A 262 11.00 -9.85 13.95
N ALA A 263 11.36 -8.64 14.37
CA ALA A 263 11.21 -8.18 15.75
C ALA A 263 10.06 -7.18 15.94
N CYS A 264 9.03 -7.23 15.09
CA CYS A 264 7.82 -6.41 15.23
C CYS A 264 6.64 -7.23 14.78
N ASP A 265 6.11 -7.96 15.76
CA ASP A 265 4.92 -8.77 15.63
C ASP A 265 3.89 -8.21 16.59
N LEU A 266 2.76 -7.76 16.07
CA LEU A 266 1.74 -7.02 16.81
C LEU A 266 0.42 -7.79 16.76
N ARG A 267 -0.50 -7.46 17.65
CA ARG A 267 -1.89 -7.92 17.61
C ARG A 267 -2.83 -6.83 18.04
N VAL A 268 -4.07 -6.90 17.57
CA VAL A 268 -5.17 -6.05 18.05
C VAL A 268 -5.41 -6.34 19.53
N ALA A 269 -5.54 -5.28 20.32
CA ALA A 269 -5.68 -5.36 21.78
C ALA A 269 -7.14 -5.28 22.27
N VAL A 270 -8.10 -5.26 21.34
CA VAL A 270 -9.54 -5.14 21.60
C VAL A 270 -10.31 -6.22 20.84
N ASP A 271 -11.44 -6.65 21.41
CA ASP A 271 -12.28 -7.69 20.77
C ASP A 271 -13.14 -7.14 19.63
N SER A 272 -13.52 -5.87 19.71
CA SER A 272 -14.33 -5.16 18.71
C SER A 272 -13.63 -3.89 18.23
N ILE A 273 -13.61 -3.69 16.91
CA ILE A 273 -12.98 -2.52 16.29
C ILE A 273 -14.09 -1.56 15.85
N CYS A 274 -14.18 -0.42 16.51
CA CYS A 274 -15.14 0.64 16.17
C CYS A 274 -14.40 1.86 15.63
N ALA A 275 -15.04 2.57 14.70
CA ALA A 275 -14.56 3.85 14.22
C ALA A 275 -14.72 4.92 15.30
N VAL A 276 -13.78 5.85 15.35
CA VAL A 276 -13.89 7.08 16.15
C VAL A 276 -14.75 8.13 15.43
N ALA A 277 -14.87 8.04 14.09
CA ALA A 277 -15.75 8.87 13.28
C ALA A 277 -16.19 8.08 12.02
N PRO A 278 -17.49 7.94 11.71
CA PRO A 278 -18.60 8.16 12.64
C PRO A 278 -18.44 7.28 13.88
N ALA A 279 -18.75 7.84 15.05
CA ALA A 279 -18.58 7.13 16.32
C ALA A 279 -19.39 5.84 16.33
N ASP A 280 -18.82 4.80 16.95
CA ASP A 280 -19.44 3.49 17.16
C ASP A 280 -19.77 2.69 15.90
N PHE A 281 -19.35 3.15 14.71
CA PHE A 281 -19.44 2.32 13.51
C PHE A 281 -18.50 1.11 13.65
N LEU A 282 -19.08 -0.07 13.79
CA LEU A 282 -18.35 -1.33 13.93
C LEU A 282 -17.71 -1.72 12.59
N LEU A 283 -16.42 -2.04 12.59
CA LEU A 283 -15.76 -2.68 11.45
C LEU A 283 -16.29 -4.11 11.29
N PRO A 284 -17.08 -4.41 10.24
CA PRO A 284 -17.74 -5.70 10.11
C PRO A 284 -16.76 -6.86 9.98
N GLY A 285 -17.21 -8.06 10.30
CA GLY A 285 -16.39 -9.26 10.18
C GLY A 285 -16.05 -9.59 8.72
N GLN A 286 -14.93 -10.28 8.49
CA GLN A 286 -14.48 -10.63 7.14
C GLN A 286 -15.56 -11.40 6.35
N ALA A 287 -16.27 -12.32 7.00
CA ALA A 287 -17.32 -13.12 6.35
C ALA A 287 -18.52 -12.27 5.89
N GLU A 288 -18.89 -11.25 6.67
CA GLU A 288 -20.00 -10.34 6.37
C GLU A 288 -19.63 -9.40 5.22
N LEU A 289 -18.39 -8.89 5.20
CA LEU A 289 -17.90 -8.09 4.08
C LEU A 289 -17.87 -8.91 2.80
N LEU A 290 -17.43 -10.18 2.87
CA LEU A 290 -17.38 -11.07 1.72
C LEU A 290 -18.75 -11.49 1.20
N SER A 291 -19.78 -11.56 2.04
CA SER A 291 -21.14 -11.91 1.58
C SER A 291 -21.72 -10.85 0.64
N ASP A 292 -21.30 -9.59 0.79
CA ASP A 292 -21.74 -8.49 -0.04
C ASP A 292 -20.76 -8.17 -1.18
N LEU A 293 -19.45 -8.34 -0.96
CA LEU A 293 -18.44 -8.11 -1.99
C LEU A 293 -18.57 -9.07 -3.17
N LYS A 294 -18.76 -10.37 -2.92
CA LYS A 294 -18.77 -11.38 -3.99
C LYS A 294 -19.87 -11.12 -5.04
N PRO A 295 -21.14 -10.85 -4.68
CA PRO A 295 -22.17 -10.47 -5.66
C PRO A 295 -21.85 -9.18 -6.42
N LEU A 296 -21.23 -8.19 -5.77
CA LEU A 296 -20.84 -6.94 -6.43
C LEU A 296 -19.73 -7.15 -7.46
N ILE A 297 -18.72 -7.98 -7.15
CA ILE A 297 -17.66 -8.32 -8.11
C ILE A 297 -18.27 -8.97 -9.36
N GLN A 298 -19.20 -9.92 -9.18
CA GLN A 298 -19.91 -10.56 -10.30
C GLN A 298 -20.71 -9.54 -11.11
N LYS A 299 -21.48 -8.65 -10.45
CA LYS A 299 -22.26 -7.61 -11.12
C LYS A 299 -21.38 -6.63 -11.91
N LEU A 300 -20.16 -6.40 -11.46
CA LEU A 300 -19.21 -5.47 -12.05
C LEU A 300 -18.20 -6.11 -13.02
N GLU A 301 -18.34 -7.40 -13.36
CA GLU A 301 -17.40 -8.14 -14.22
C GLU A 301 -17.13 -7.46 -15.57
N ASN A 302 -18.14 -6.81 -16.15
CA ASN A 302 -18.02 -6.11 -17.44
C ASN A 302 -17.32 -4.75 -17.33
N ARG A 303 -17.08 -4.28 -16.10
CA ARG A 303 -16.48 -2.99 -15.75
C ARG A 303 -15.13 -3.12 -15.07
N MET A 304 -14.72 -4.32 -14.69
CA MET A 304 -13.43 -4.63 -14.08
C MET A 304 -12.77 -5.75 -14.86
N LYS A 305 -11.75 -5.43 -15.66
CA LYS A 305 -11.08 -6.41 -16.53
C LYS A 305 -9.69 -6.74 -16.01
N ILE A 306 -9.46 -8.03 -15.82
CA ILE A 306 -8.12 -8.58 -15.59
C ILE A 306 -7.37 -8.55 -16.92
N ARG A 307 -6.16 -7.98 -16.92
CA ARG A 307 -5.31 -7.89 -18.10
C ARG A 307 -3.97 -8.58 -17.86
N THR A 308 -3.41 -9.15 -18.93
CA THR A 308 -2.04 -9.66 -18.92
C THR A 308 -1.21 -8.90 -19.95
N VAL A 309 -0.05 -8.41 -19.53
CA VAL A 309 0.92 -7.69 -20.37
C VAL A 309 2.24 -8.45 -20.37
N SER A 310 2.83 -8.66 -21.55
CA SER A 310 4.18 -9.24 -21.67
C SER A 310 5.24 -8.16 -21.64
N PHE A 311 6.19 -8.24 -20.70
CA PHE A 311 7.33 -7.35 -20.56
C PHE A 311 8.64 -8.08 -20.88
N GLU A 312 9.17 -7.85 -22.08
CA GLU A 312 10.37 -8.55 -22.58
C GLU A 312 11.61 -7.65 -22.64
N ASP A 313 11.53 -6.44 -22.08
CA ASP A 313 12.65 -5.52 -22.03
C ASP A 313 13.78 -6.04 -21.12
N GLU A 314 14.98 -5.49 -21.32
CA GLU A 314 16.13 -5.79 -20.47
C GLU A 314 15.98 -5.10 -19.11
N LEU A 315 16.13 -5.88 -18.04
CA LEU A 315 16.23 -5.34 -16.67
C LEU A 315 17.66 -4.83 -16.46
N LYS A 316 17.85 -3.52 -16.61
CA LYS A 316 19.16 -2.87 -16.39
C LYS A 316 19.39 -2.64 -14.90
N SER A 317 20.57 -2.99 -14.40
CA SER A 317 21.02 -2.53 -13.09
C SER A 317 21.46 -1.06 -13.15
N ALA A 318 21.21 -0.30 -12.09
CA ALA A 318 21.74 1.06 -11.97
C ALA A 318 23.27 0.99 -12.07
N LYS A 319 23.87 1.67 -13.06
CA LYS A 319 25.33 1.85 -13.09
C LYS A 319 25.71 2.62 -11.83
N LYS A 320 26.62 2.09 -11.00
CA LYS A 320 27.32 2.90 -9.99
C LYS A 320 27.93 4.07 -10.74
N LYS A 321 27.47 5.30 -10.49
CA LYS A 321 28.18 6.52 -10.89
C LYS A 321 29.55 6.48 -10.19
N SER A 322 30.58 5.99 -10.89
CA SER A 322 31.97 6.28 -10.53
C SER A 322 32.16 7.78 -10.69
N GLY A 323 32.55 8.44 -9.61
CA GLY A 323 32.64 9.89 -9.55
C GLY A 323 33.59 10.47 -10.59
N GLN A 324 33.06 11.42 -11.36
CA GLN A 324 33.68 12.61 -11.99
C GLN A 324 32.91 12.90 -13.28
N ASP A 325 31.83 13.67 -13.15
CA ASP A 325 31.65 14.87 -13.97
C ASP A 325 30.53 15.73 -13.37
N GLN A 326 30.89 16.97 -13.06
CA GLN A 326 29.96 18.05 -12.77
C GLN A 326 29.44 18.56 -14.11
N GLY A 327 28.12 18.70 -14.25
CA GLY A 327 27.53 19.41 -15.38
C GLY A 327 26.15 18.89 -15.78
N GLU A 328 25.15 19.71 -15.47
CA GLU A 328 23.85 19.85 -16.15
C GLU A 328 22.71 18.86 -15.84
N GLU A 329 21.72 19.45 -15.15
CA GLU A 329 20.27 19.26 -15.20
C GLU A 329 19.69 17.83 -15.19
N SER A 330 19.23 17.44 -14.00
CA SER A 330 18.03 16.61 -13.84
C SER A 330 17.21 17.18 -12.69
N ASP A 331 16.11 17.83 -13.06
CA ASP A 331 15.07 18.29 -12.16
C ASP A 331 14.28 17.06 -11.67
N GLU A 332 14.78 16.42 -10.61
CA GLU A 332 14.07 15.41 -9.83
C GLU A 332 14.05 15.85 -8.37
N THR A 333 13.13 16.77 -8.07
CA THR A 333 12.56 16.89 -6.73
C THR A 333 11.10 16.48 -6.82
N VAL A 334 10.85 15.18 -6.60
CA VAL A 334 9.52 14.72 -6.18
C VAL A 334 9.55 14.76 -4.65
N GLU A 335 9.34 15.96 -4.11
CA GLU A 335 8.83 16.11 -2.76
C GLU A 335 7.31 15.86 -2.83
N ASP A 336 6.91 14.61 -2.65
CA ASP A 336 5.50 14.23 -2.46
C ASP A 336 5.24 14.14 -0.95
N ASP A 337 5.08 15.31 -0.33
CA ASP A 337 4.47 15.49 0.99
C ASP A 337 3.85 16.89 1.06
N GLN A 338 2.81 17.15 0.25
CA GLN A 338 1.86 18.24 0.49
C GLN A 338 0.43 17.79 0.12
N GLU A 339 -0.30 17.45 1.19
CA GLU A 339 -1.77 17.38 1.41
C GLU A 339 -2.70 16.71 0.38
#